data_AF-A0A846DW06-F1
#
_entry.id   AF-A0A846DW06-F1
#
_cell.length_a   1.000
_cell.length_b   1.000
_cell.length_c   1.000
_cell.angle_alpha   90.00
_cell.angle_beta   90.00
_cell.angle_gamma   90.00
#
_symmetry.space_group_name_H-M   'P 1'
#
loop_
_entity.id
_entity.type
_entity.pdbx_description
1 polymer ?
#
loop_
_entity_poly.entity_id
_entity_poly.type
_entity_poly.pdbx_seq_one_letter_code
_entity_poly.pdbx_strand_id
1 'polypeptide(L)'
;MTITPNKLETRRNTNTLPVPETEQQFHWRDCWYPIVFMQDLPKNRPYSFSLYDEPLVLFRNQDGRLGCLSDRCPHRAAKLSDGQIIDGKIECLYHGWQFGTNGECLHIPQLPAQAKIPSNSCVKSFQVIERQGIVWLWAGESEKADQNSIPILADLDKPGFAHSDKISELPYDQSYFIENVLDPAHLHFSHDGSQGNREKAQPLEMEIIESSIKGFQGRFRDTKGSHQFWRNMDFWAPNLVSFRFSLEQKGWDFGLALYSMPLGKGKCRVLTRSYRNFFTWKVKLTPRWLIHLGQNKILEEDMPLVIGQKEQIERLGQSLKDLYLPLNTSDIFVIEYRKWLDKFGYFLPFYQGYSTSHNVETDNFSHHDVPLDRYKQHTQLCSSCNRAHKVINRVKHILVGVAIIMAAFAIVIDNYEMKIVAVSAAIMAVVLAAIAHKLKTHFERSYNRS
;
A
#
# COMPACT_ATOMS: atom_id res chain seq x y z
N MET A 1 25.59 1.71 -75.38
CA MET A 1 24.63 1.13 -74.41
C MET A 1 25.36 1.04 -73.09
N THR A 2 25.11 2.02 -72.22
CA THR A 2 25.87 2.25 -71.00
C THR A 2 24.84 2.34 -69.89
N ILE A 3 24.85 1.36 -68.97
CA ILE A 3 23.86 1.22 -67.90
C ILE A 3 24.37 1.98 -66.68
N THR A 4 23.60 2.99 -66.27
CA THR A 4 23.77 3.76 -65.03
C THR A 4 23.10 3.02 -63.86
N PRO A 5 23.70 2.94 -62.66
CA PRO A 5 23.01 2.40 -61.49
C PRO A 5 22.12 3.47 -60.85
N ASN A 6 20.86 3.11 -60.60
CA ASN A 6 19.85 3.97 -60.00
C ASN A 6 20.00 4.00 -58.46
N LYS A 7 19.88 5.20 -57.88
CA LYS A 7 20.14 5.53 -56.48
C LYS A 7 18.90 5.19 -55.63
N LEU A 8 19.10 4.42 -54.55
CA LEU A 8 18.04 4.12 -53.57
C LEU A 8 17.68 5.40 -52.79
N GLU A 9 16.41 5.82 -52.86
CA GLU A 9 15.87 6.87 -52.00
C GLU A 9 15.49 6.29 -50.63
N THR A 10 16.27 6.60 -49.60
CA THR A 10 15.92 6.34 -48.20
C THR A 10 15.03 7.48 -47.70
N ARG A 11 13.74 7.20 -47.46
CA ARG A 11 12.85 8.09 -46.70
C ARG A 11 13.38 8.24 -45.27
N ARG A 12 13.89 9.43 -44.95
CA ARG A 12 14.18 9.85 -43.57
C ARG A 12 12.87 9.97 -42.80
N ASN A 13 12.72 9.15 -41.77
CA ASN A 13 11.74 9.37 -40.71
C ASN A 13 11.98 10.74 -40.08
N THR A 14 10.88 11.46 -39.86
CA THR A 14 10.80 12.78 -39.24
C THR A 14 11.41 12.78 -37.84
N ASN A 15 12.42 13.61 -37.66
CA ASN A 15 12.93 14.04 -36.37
C ASN A 15 11.79 14.67 -35.55
N THR A 16 11.30 13.96 -34.54
CA THR A 16 10.67 14.63 -33.39
C THR A 16 11.81 15.24 -32.57
N LEU A 17 11.88 16.58 -32.57
CA LEU A 17 12.76 17.33 -31.68
C LEU A 17 12.44 16.94 -30.21
N PRO A 18 13.44 16.80 -29.32
CA PRO A 18 13.17 16.59 -27.90
C PRO A 18 12.39 17.79 -27.37
N VAL A 19 11.23 17.53 -26.78
CA VAL A 19 10.49 18.53 -26.00
C VAL A 19 11.41 18.98 -24.85
N PRO A 20 11.62 20.29 -24.62
CA PRO A 20 12.43 20.78 -23.52
C PRO A 20 11.98 20.16 -22.18
N GLU A 21 12.91 19.74 -21.32
CA GLU A 21 12.59 19.14 -20.00
C GLU A 21 11.70 20.01 -19.11
N THR A 22 11.57 21.30 -19.42
CA THR A 22 10.71 22.26 -18.73
C THR A 22 9.22 22.16 -19.10
N GLU A 23 8.86 21.37 -20.11
CA GLU A 23 7.46 21.19 -20.57
C GLU A 23 6.91 19.77 -20.35
N GLN A 24 7.73 18.83 -19.84
CA GLN A 24 7.26 17.48 -19.55
C GLN A 24 6.39 17.51 -18.28
N GLN A 25 5.18 16.95 -18.35
CA GLN A 25 4.25 16.90 -17.22
C GLN A 25 3.87 15.46 -16.90
N PHE A 26 3.79 15.13 -15.61
CA PHE A 26 3.39 13.80 -15.16
C PHE A 26 1.87 13.67 -15.19
N HIS A 27 1.36 12.86 -16.12
CA HIS A 27 -0.06 12.53 -16.19
C HIS A 27 -0.37 11.34 -15.30
N TRP A 28 -1.05 11.59 -14.18
CA TRP A 28 -1.37 10.55 -13.19
C TRP A 28 -2.16 9.38 -13.73
N ARG A 29 -2.97 9.56 -14.78
CA ARG A 29 -3.69 8.43 -15.40
C ARG A 29 -2.77 7.53 -16.21
N ASP A 30 -1.70 8.06 -16.79
CA ASP A 30 -0.79 7.32 -17.67
C ASP A 30 0.36 6.68 -16.86
N CYS A 31 0.01 5.98 -15.77
CA CYS A 31 0.95 5.21 -14.95
C CYS A 31 0.30 4.01 -14.24
N TRP A 32 1.14 3.12 -13.70
CA TRP A 32 0.71 1.93 -12.97
C TRP A 32 0.64 2.15 -11.45
N TYR A 33 -0.51 1.86 -10.84
CA TYR A 33 -0.75 1.95 -9.40
C TYR A 33 -0.78 0.57 -8.71
N PRO A 34 -0.03 0.40 -7.60
CA PRO A 34 0.02 -0.86 -6.85
C PRO A 34 -1.19 -0.99 -5.92
N ILE A 35 -2.18 -1.80 -6.30
CA ILE A 35 -3.47 -1.89 -5.59
C ILE A 35 -3.36 -2.68 -4.29
N VAL A 36 -2.84 -3.91 -4.40
CA VAL A 36 -2.86 -4.93 -3.35
C VAL A 36 -1.88 -6.07 -3.69
N PHE A 37 -1.35 -6.74 -2.67
CA PHE A 37 -0.65 -8.01 -2.90
C PHE A 37 -1.64 -9.11 -3.29
N MET A 38 -1.29 -9.94 -4.27
CA MET A 38 -2.15 -11.00 -4.79
C MET A 38 -2.60 -12.00 -3.72
N GLN A 39 -1.74 -12.28 -2.75
CA GLN A 39 -2.02 -13.11 -1.58
C GLN A 39 -3.05 -12.51 -0.59
N ASP A 40 -3.25 -11.19 -0.62
CA ASP A 40 -4.18 -10.46 0.25
C ASP A 40 -5.51 -10.12 -0.46
N LEU A 41 -5.58 -10.29 -1.78
CA LEU A 41 -6.81 -10.12 -2.56
C LEU A 41 -7.81 -11.27 -2.29
N PRO A 42 -9.05 -10.99 -1.82
CA PRO A 42 -10.05 -12.03 -1.58
C PRO A 42 -10.36 -12.88 -2.82
N LYS A 43 -10.67 -14.16 -2.62
CA LYS A 43 -10.96 -15.08 -3.72
C LYS A 43 -12.40 -15.01 -4.22
N ASN A 44 -13.37 -14.89 -3.32
CA ASN A 44 -14.81 -15.12 -3.61
C ASN A 44 -15.68 -13.91 -3.29
N ARG A 45 -15.12 -12.70 -3.26
CA ARG A 45 -15.87 -11.47 -3.03
C ARG A 45 -15.21 -10.30 -3.75
N PRO A 46 -15.98 -9.26 -4.13
CA PRO A 46 -15.41 -8.03 -4.66
C PRO A 46 -14.44 -7.38 -3.66
N TYR A 47 -13.46 -6.64 -4.18
CA TYR A 47 -12.49 -5.87 -3.42
C TYR A 47 -12.64 -4.38 -3.76
N SER A 48 -13.19 -3.61 -2.82
CA SER A 48 -13.38 -2.17 -2.96
C SER A 48 -12.08 -1.41 -2.66
N PHE A 49 -11.81 -0.39 -3.47
CA PHE A 49 -10.78 0.61 -3.22
C PHE A 49 -11.11 1.89 -4.00
N SER A 50 -10.24 2.90 -3.93
CA SER A 50 -10.35 4.11 -4.74
C SER A 50 -8.98 4.55 -5.23
N LEU A 51 -8.97 5.38 -6.26
CA LEU A 51 -7.77 6.07 -6.74
C LEU A 51 -8.13 7.54 -6.94
N TYR A 52 -7.53 8.44 -6.16
CA TYR A 52 -7.91 9.86 -6.12
C TYR A 52 -9.43 10.06 -6.00
N ASP A 53 -10.04 9.41 -5.02
CA ASP A 53 -11.49 9.46 -4.74
C ASP A 53 -12.39 8.84 -5.83
N GLU A 54 -11.84 8.34 -6.95
CA GLU A 54 -12.60 7.54 -7.93
C GLU A 54 -12.82 6.12 -7.36
N PRO A 55 -14.07 5.69 -7.11
CA PRO A 55 -14.35 4.39 -6.49
C PRO A 55 -14.24 3.26 -7.52
N LEU A 56 -13.51 2.21 -7.15
CA LEU A 56 -13.13 1.09 -8.00
C LEU A 56 -13.39 -0.25 -7.31
N VAL A 57 -13.68 -1.27 -8.12
CA VAL A 57 -13.90 -2.64 -7.65
C VAL A 57 -13.08 -3.64 -8.44
N LEU A 58 -12.29 -4.43 -7.72
CA LEU A 58 -11.48 -5.51 -8.25
C LEU A 58 -12.12 -6.86 -7.91
N PHE A 59 -12.20 -7.78 -8.87
CA PHE A 59 -12.68 -9.15 -8.65
C PHE A 59 -12.00 -10.15 -9.59
N ARG A 60 -12.19 -11.43 -9.31
CA ARG A 60 -11.76 -12.53 -10.20
C ARG A 60 -12.96 -13.19 -10.85
N ASN A 61 -12.82 -13.51 -12.13
CA ASN A 61 -13.75 -14.41 -12.80
C ASN A 61 -13.48 -15.89 -12.43
N GLN A 62 -14.25 -16.80 -13.01
CA GLN A 62 -14.11 -18.26 -12.80
C GLN A 62 -12.75 -18.80 -13.27
N ASP A 63 -12.17 -18.21 -14.32
CA ASP A 63 -10.85 -18.60 -14.85
C ASP A 63 -9.68 -18.02 -14.04
N GLY A 64 -9.97 -17.24 -12.99
CA GLY A 64 -8.97 -16.55 -12.18
C GLY A 64 -8.44 -15.25 -12.78
N ARG A 65 -8.94 -14.82 -13.95
CA ARG A 65 -8.64 -13.52 -14.56
C ARG A 65 -9.17 -12.39 -13.69
N LEU A 66 -8.34 -11.37 -13.50
CA LEU A 66 -8.70 -10.16 -12.77
C LEU A 66 -9.48 -9.18 -13.68
N GLY A 67 -10.51 -8.58 -13.11
CA GLY A 67 -11.22 -7.43 -13.69
C GLY A 67 -11.31 -6.30 -12.69
N CYS A 68 -11.08 -5.07 -13.15
CA CYS A 68 -11.26 -3.86 -12.36
C CYS A 68 -12.26 -2.95 -13.05
N LEU A 69 -13.31 -2.54 -12.35
CA LEU A 69 -14.39 -1.70 -12.86
C LEU A 69 -14.55 -0.45 -12.02
N SER A 70 -15.19 0.58 -12.56
CA SER A 70 -15.79 1.63 -11.74
C SER A 70 -16.79 1.00 -10.77
N ASP A 71 -16.72 1.35 -9.49
CA ASP A 71 -17.58 0.79 -8.45
C ASP A 71 -18.96 1.46 -8.42
N ARG A 72 -19.64 1.43 -9.57
CA ARG A 72 -20.94 2.06 -9.77
C ARG A 72 -21.73 1.32 -10.84
N CYS A 73 -22.82 0.69 -10.43
CA CYS A 73 -23.76 0.05 -11.33
C CYS A 73 -24.44 1.11 -12.23
N PRO A 74 -24.44 0.96 -13.57
CA PRO A 74 -25.02 1.93 -14.49
C PRO A 74 -26.55 2.02 -14.40
N HIS A 75 -27.21 1.04 -13.77
CA HIS A 75 -28.66 1.05 -13.60
C HIS A 75 -29.13 2.16 -12.64
N ARG A 76 -28.64 2.17 -11.39
CA ARG A 76 -29.05 3.13 -10.34
C ARG A 76 -27.92 3.51 -9.37
N ALA A 77 -26.69 3.50 -9.86
CA ALA A 77 -25.50 3.92 -9.12
C ALA A 77 -25.17 3.13 -7.83
N ALA A 78 -25.79 1.96 -7.61
CA ALA A 78 -25.42 1.08 -6.51
C ALA A 78 -23.95 0.66 -6.60
N LYS A 79 -23.28 0.52 -5.45
CA LYS A 79 -21.92 0.01 -5.38
C LYS A 79 -21.90 -1.46 -5.81
N LEU A 80 -21.01 -1.77 -6.74
CA LEU A 80 -20.80 -3.15 -7.19
C LEU A 80 -19.97 -3.93 -6.17
N SER A 81 -19.15 -3.25 -5.37
CA SER A 81 -18.29 -3.86 -4.35
C SER A 81 -19.05 -4.40 -3.14
N ASP A 82 -20.26 -3.90 -2.88
CA ASP A 82 -21.21 -4.51 -1.93
C ASP A 82 -21.87 -5.78 -2.52
N GLY A 83 -21.64 -6.02 -3.82
CA GLY A 83 -22.06 -7.16 -4.63
C GLY A 83 -21.55 -8.53 -4.18
N GLN A 84 -21.89 -9.52 -4.99
CA GLN A 84 -21.36 -10.87 -4.90
C GLN A 84 -20.78 -11.35 -6.24
N ILE A 85 -19.95 -12.39 -6.20
CA ILE A 85 -19.41 -13.01 -7.42
C ILE A 85 -20.23 -14.26 -7.71
N ILE A 86 -20.95 -14.27 -8.83
CA ILE A 86 -21.77 -15.39 -9.31
C ILE A 86 -21.25 -15.80 -10.68
N ASP A 87 -20.82 -17.06 -10.79
CA ASP A 87 -20.25 -17.63 -12.01
C ASP A 87 -19.17 -16.75 -12.66
N GLY A 88 -18.30 -16.16 -11.84
CA GLY A 88 -17.20 -15.31 -12.31
C GLY A 88 -17.62 -13.91 -12.76
N LYS A 89 -18.89 -13.53 -12.55
CA LYS A 89 -19.45 -12.21 -12.84
C LYS A 89 -19.71 -11.48 -11.54
N ILE A 90 -19.51 -10.17 -11.53
CA ILE A 90 -19.90 -9.35 -10.39
C ILE A 90 -21.40 -9.01 -10.50
N GLU A 91 -22.16 -9.39 -9.48
CA GLU A 91 -23.60 -9.16 -9.39
C GLU A 91 -23.90 -8.00 -8.45
N CYS A 92 -24.64 -7.01 -8.95
CA CYS A 92 -25.15 -5.89 -8.17
C CYS A 92 -26.30 -6.35 -7.25
N LEU A 93 -26.15 -6.18 -5.93
CA LEU A 93 -27.19 -6.59 -4.96
C LEU A 93 -28.50 -5.82 -5.06
N TYR A 94 -28.55 -4.69 -5.79
CA TYR A 94 -29.79 -3.93 -5.88
C TYR A 94 -30.82 -4.62 -6.80
N HIS A 95 -30.40 -5.10 -7.98
CA HIS A 95 -31.33 -5.65 -8.97
C HIS A 95 -30.80 -6.90 -9.70
N GLY A 96 -29.66 -7.45 -9.28
CA GLY A 96 -29.09 -8.68 -9.86
C GLY A 96 -28.45 -8.50 -11.23
N TRP A 97 -28.13 -7.27 -11.66
CA TRP A 97 -27.40 -7.06 -12.91
C TRP A 97 -25.97 -7.59 -12.76
N GLN A 98 -25.52 -8.36 -13.75
CA GLN A 98 -24.22 -9.03 -13.71
C GLN A 98 -23.27 -8.48 -14.78
N PHE A 99 -22.01 -8.28 -14.40
CA PHE A 99 -20.99 -7.71 -15.26
C PHE A 99 -19.75 -8.61 -15.35
N GLY A 100 -19.16 -8.68 -16.54
CA GLY A 100 -17.90 -9.38 -16.80
C GLY A 100 -16.67 -8.53 -16.47
N THR A 101 -15.48 -9.10 -16.65
CA THR A 101 -14.21 -8.45 -16.28
C THR A 101 -13.87 -7.22 -17.14
N ASN A 102 -14.44 -7.11 -18.34
CA ASN A 102 -14.28 -5.92 -19.20
C ASN A 102 -15.46 -4.95 -19.05
N GLY A 103 -16.29 -5.14 -18.01
CA GLY A 103 -17.42 -4.28 -17.70
C GLY A 103 -18.65 -4.52 -18.57
N GLU A 104 -18.62 -5.50 -19.47
CA GLU A 104 -19.78 -5.88 -20.27
C GLU A 104 -20.93 -6.34 -19.38
N CYS A 105 -22.15 -5.85 -19.65
CA CYS A 105 -23.34 -6.34 -18.96
C CYS A 105 -23.76 -7.68 -19.57
N LEU A 106 -23.68 -8.74 -18.76
CA LEU A 106 -23.89 -10.12 -19.21
C LEU A 106 -25.27 -10.66 -18.85
N HIS A 107 -25.92 -10.09 -17.84
CA HIS A 107 -27.22 -10.54 -17.39
C HIS A 107 -28.02 -9.41 -16.73
N ILE A 108 -29.28 -9.28 -17.11
CA ILE A 108 -30.28 -8.38 -16.52
C ILE A 108 -31.50 -9.24 -16.19
N PRO A 109 -31.77 -9.56 -14.92
CA PRO A 109 -32.87 -10.47 -14.57
C PRO A 109 -34.25 -9.94 -14.98
N GLN A 110 -34.41 -8.62 -15.04
CA GLN A 110 -35.68 -7.97 -15.42
C GLN A 110 -35.87 -7.82 -16.93
N LEU A 111 -34.88 -8.22 -17.75
CA LEU A 111 -34.95 -8.14 -19.20
C LEU A 111 -35.51 -9.47 -19.75
N PRO A 112 -36.56 -9.46 -20.60
CA PRO A 112 -37.06 -10.68 -21.23
C PRO A 112 -35.95 -11.44 -21.96
N ALA A 113 -35.98 -12.78 -21.94
CA ALA A 113 -34.89 -13.62 -22.45
C ALA A 113 -34.52 -13.37 -23.92
N GLN A 114 -35.48 -12.93 -24.75
CA GLN A 114 -35.27 -12.63 -26.17
C GLN A 114 -34.89 -11.16 -26.44
N ALA A 115 -34.93 -10.29 -25.42
CA ALA A 115 -34.61 -8.88 -25.58
C ALA A 115 -33.09 -8.66 -25.52
N LYS A 116 -32.61 -7.72 -26.34
CA LYS A 116 -31.19 -7.36 -26.41
C LYS A 116 -30.79 -6.50 -25.21
N ILE A 117 -29.66 -6.84 -24.57
CA ILE A 117 -29.06 -5.99 -23.54
C ILE A 117 -28.68 -4.62 -24.14
N PRO A 118 -29.12 -3.49 -23.55
CA PRO A 118 -28.78 -2.16 -24.05
C PRO A 118 -27.27 -1.91 -24.03
N SER A 119 -26.72 -1.29 -25.07
CA SER A 119 -25.28 -1.05 -25.20
C SER A 119 -24.70 -0.09 -24.15
N ASN A 120 -25.53 0.81 -23.61
CA ASN A 120 -25.17 1.71 -22.51
C ASN A 120 -25.22 1.05 -21.12
N SER A 121 -25.42 -0.27 -21.06
CA SER A 121 -25.42 -1.04 -19.80
C SER A 121 -24.01 -1.40 -19.30
N CYS A 122 -22.95 -1.11 -20.06
CA CYS A 122 -21.59 -1.45 -19.68
C CYS A 122 -21.05 -0.56 -18.54
N VAL A 123 -20.19 -1.14 -17.71
CA VAL A 123 -19.40 -0.43 -16.70
C VAL A 123 -18.04 -0.11 -17.29
N LYS A 124 -17.46 1.05 -16.95
CA LYS A 124 -16.08 1.36 -17.31
C LYS A 124 -15.14 0.33 -16.67
N SER A 125 -14.31 -0.31 -17.48
CA SER A 125 -13.25 -1.21 -17.03
C SER A 125 -11.87 -0.56 -17.09
N PHE A 126 -10.95 -1.10 -16.32
CA PHE A 126 -9.56 -0.65 -16.24
C PHE A 126 -8.61 -1.83 -16.43
N GLN A 127 -7.47 -1.58 -17.07
CA GLN A 127 -6.45 -2.59 -17.28
C GLN A 127 -5.79 -2.93 -15.95
N VAL A 128 -5.71 -4.23 -15.64
CA VAL A 128 -5.01 -4.75 -14.48
C VAL A 128 -4.06 -5.88 -14.86
N ILE A 129 -2.94 -5.96 -14.15
CA ILE A 129 -1.95 -7.03 -14.32
C ILE A 129 -1.35 -7.43 -12.99
N GLU A 130 -1.02 -8.72 -12.84
CA GLU A 130 -0.16 -9.18 -11.76
C GLU A 130 1.31 -9.11 -12.17
N ARG A 131 2.14 -8.42 -11.39
CA ARG A 131 3.61 -8.44 -11.56
C ARG A 131 4.30 -8.45 -10.20
N GLN A 132 5.26 -9.36 -10.00
CA GLN A 132 5.95 -9.62 -8.73
C GLN A 132 4.98 -9.79 -7.53
N GLY A 133 3.83 -10.46 -7.74
CA GLY A 133 2.83 -10.71 -6.70
C GLY A 133 2.03 -9.48 -6.25
N ILE A 134 2.10 -8.36 -6.98
CA ILE A 134 1.29 -7.15 -6.78
C ILE A 134 0.30 -7.05 -7.94
N VAL A 135 -0.96 -6.70 -7.65
CA VAL A 135 -1.93 -6.29 -8.68
C VAL A 135 -1.71 -4.81 -8.98
N TRP A 136 -1.44 -4.51 -10.24
CA TRP A 136 -1.23 -3.17 -10.76
C TRP A 136 -2.44 -2.72 -11.58
N LEU A 137 -2.85 -1.46 -11.40
CA LEU A 137 -3.90 -0.79 -12.16
C LEU A 137 -3.29 0.24 -13.10
N TRP A 138 -3.73 0.27 -14.35
CA TRP A 138 -3.52 1.41 -15.25
C TRP A 138 -4.81 2.24 -15.32
N ALA A 139 -4.73 3.53 -14.99
CA ALA A 139 -5.90 4.40 -14.88
C ALA A 139 -6.27 5.11 -16.20
N GLY A 140 -5.34 5.15 -17.16
CA GLY A 140 -5.48 5.82 -18.46
C GLY A 140 -6.04 4.91 -19.56
N GLU A 141 -5.78 5.30 -20.79
CA GLU A 141 -6.15 4.54 -21.99
C GLU A 141 -5.37 3.23 -22.06
N SER A 142 -6.05 2.11 -22.36
CA SER A 142 -5.44 0.77 -22.28
C SER A 142 -4.32 0.57 -23.30
N GLU A 143 -4.39 1.27 -24.44
CA GLU A 143 -3.41 1.26 -25.52
C GLU A 143 -2.06 1.87 -25.11
N LYS A 144 -2.06 2.75 -24.10
CA LYS A 144 -0.86 3.38 -23.55
C LYS A 144 -0.20 2.57 -22.43
N ALA A 145 -0.85 1.50 -21.96
CA ALA A 145 -0.43 0.73 -20.81
C ALA A 145 0.80 -0.15 -21.12
N ASP A 146 2.00 0.44 -21.10
CA ASP A 146 3.26 -0.30 -21.24
C ASP A 146 3.57 -1.04 -19.94
N GLN A 147 3.50 -2.37 -19.97
CA GLN A 147 3.80 -3.22 -18.81
C GLN A 147 5.26 -3.08 -18.34
N ASN A 148 6.18 -2.71 -19.23
CA ASN A 148 7.60 -2.56 -18.90
C ASN A 148 7.87 -1.34 -18.00
N SER A 149 6.93 -0.38 -17.96
CA SER A 149 7.01 0.78 -17.07
C SER A 149 6.70 0.48 -15.60
N ILE A 150 6.18 -0.72 -15.29
CA ILE A 150 6.01 -1.17 -13.89
C ILE A 150 7.39 -1.32 -13.24
N PRO A 151 7.66 -0.65 -12.10
CA PRO A 151 8.95 -0.78 -11.42
C PRO A 151 9.13 -2.21 -10.89
N ILE A 152 10.31 -2.78 -11.13
CA ILE A 152 10.67 -4.13 -10.69
C ILE A 152 11.81 -4.10 -9.68
N LEU A 153 11.73 -4.96 -8.67
CA LEU A 153 12.82 -5.20 -7.73
C LEU A 153 13.67 -6.35 -8.26
N ALA A 154 14.69 -6.04 -9.05
CA ALA A 154 15.54 -7.04 -9.71
C ALA A 154 16.20 -8.03 -8.74
N ASP A 155 16.43 -7.62 -7.48
CA ASP A 155 16.97 -8.51 -6.45
C ASP A 155 16.06 -9.71 -6.15
N LEU A 156 14.74 -9.56 -6.28
CA LEU A 156 13.79 -10.65 -6.03
C LEU A 156 13.82 -11.74 -7.09
N ASP A 157 14.33 -11.44 -8.28
CA ASP A 157 14.46 -12.40 -9.37
C ASP A 157 15.75 -13.24 -9.23
N LYS A 158 16.65 -12.86 -8.30
CA LYS A 158 17.86 -13.61 -7.98
C LYS A 158 17.55 -14.78 -7.05
N PRO A 159 18.24 -15.94 -7.21
CA PRO A 159 18.07 -17.06 -6.29
C PRO A 159 18.53 -16.67 -4.87
N GLY A 160 17.90 -17.27 -3.86
CA GLY A 160 18.28 -17.09 -2.47
C GLY A 160 17.62 -15.91 -1.75
N PHE A 161 16.92 -15.02 -2.45
CA PHE A 161 16.14 -13.96 -1.81
C PHE A 161 14.83 -14.48 -1.19
N ALA A 162 14.45 -13.89 -0.07
CA ALA A 162 13.14 -14.03 0.55
C ALA A 162 12.59 -12.65 0.89
N HIS A 163 11.27 -12.52 0.87
CA HIS A 163 10.59 -11.26 1.15
C HIS A 163 9.40 -11.45 2.11
N SER A 164 9.01 -10.35 2.74
CA SER A 164 7.80 -10.24 3.55
C SER A 164 7.04 -8.99 3.16
N ASP A 165 5.74 -9.17 2.96
CA ASP A 165 4.82 -8.18 2.40
C ASP A 165 3.79 -7.75 3.42
N LYS A 166 3.50 -6.45 3.48
CA LYS A 166 2.53 -5.84 4.39
C LYS A 166 1.74 -4.74 3.66
N ILE A 167 0.43 -4.74 3.80
CA ILE A 167 -0.47 -3.69 3.29
C ILE A 167 -0.98 -2.83 4.45
N SER A 168 -0.99 -1.52 4.30
CA SER A 168 -1.55 -0.57 5.27
C SER A 168 -2.27 0.59 4.58
N GLU A 169 -3.30 1.14 5.20
CA GLU A 169 -3.93 2.42 4.82
C GLU A 169 -3.63 3.48 5.88
N LEU A 170 -3.26 4.67 5.42
CA LEU A 170 -2.80 5.78 6.26
C LEU A 170 -3.78 6.96 6.15
N PRO A 171 -4.02 7.69 7.25
CA PRO A 171 -5.01 8.79 7.29
C PRO A 171 -4.42 10.13 6.85
N TYR A 172 -3.59 10.11 5.80
CA TYR A 172 -3.00 11.32 5.21
C TYR A 172 -2.61 11.06 3.75
N ASP A 173 -2.35 12.14 3.04
CA ASP A 173 -2.07 12.14 1.60
C ASP A 173 -0.76 11.40 1.31
N GLN A 174 -0.68 10.79 0.13
CA GLN A 174 0.48 10.03 -0.33
C GLN A 174 1.79 10.84 -0.25
N SER A 175 1.76 12.15 -0.51
CA SER A 175 2.96 12.99 -0.49
C SER A 175 3.60 13.10 0.89
N TYR A 176 2.80 13.12 1.96
CA TYR A 176 3.34 13.14 3.33
C TYR A 176 3.96 11.80 3.71
N PHE A 177 3.39 10.69 3.21
CA PHE A 177 4.03 9.38 3.36
C PHE A 177 5.38 9.33 2.63
N ILE A 178 5.43 9.76 1.36
CA ILE A 178 6.67 9.76 0.57
C ILE A 178 7.73 10.65 1.22
N GLU A 179 7.37 11.85 1.67
CA GLU A 179 8.29 12.74 2.40
C GLU A 179 8.85 12.06 3.65
N ASN A 180 8.00 11.53 4.53
CA ASN A 180 8.42 10.87 5.76
C ASN A 180 9.40 9.73 5.48
N VAL A 181 9.15 8.95 4.44
CA VAL A 181 10.04 7.86 4.03
C VAL A 181 11.37 8.38 3.48
N LEU A 182 11.36 9.47 2.71
CA LEU A 182 12.56 10.04 2.10
C LEU A 182 13.49 10.74 3.09
N ASP A 183 13.08 10.92 4.35
CA ASP A 183 13.90 11.50 5.41
C ASP A 183 14.58 10.40 6.25
N PRO A 184 15.86 10.05 6.03
CA PRO A 184 16.57 9.12 6.90
C PRO A 184 16.89 9.68 8.30
N ALA A 185 16.82 11.01 8.52
CA ALA A 185 17.21 11.62 9.79
C ALA A 185 16.20 11.38 10.92
N HIS A 186 14.89 11.30 10.60
CA HIS A 186 13.86 11.00 11.62
C HIS A 186 14.05 9.64 12.29
N LEU A 187 14.71 8.68 11.62
CA LEU A 187 14.84 7.29 12.07
C LEU A 187 15.38 7.19 13.51
N HIS A 188 16.33 8.06 13.88
CA HIS A 188 16.94 8.03 15.22
C HIS A 188 16.05 8.61 16.32
N PHE A 189 15.06 9.46 15.97
CA PHE A 189 14.20 10.15 16.94
C PHE A 189 12.79 9.57 17.00
N SER A 190 12.14 9.32 15.86
CA SER A 190 10.78 8.76 15.83
C SER A 190 10.77 7.30 16.27
N HIS A 191 11.81 6.54 15.93
CA HIS A 191 11.95 5.12 16.27
C HIS A 191 12.92 4.84 17.41
N ASP A 192 13.18 5.83 18.28
CA ASP A 192 14.09 5.68 19.40
C ASP A 192 13.66 4.53 20.34
N GLY A 193 14.58 3.60 20.61
CA GLY A 193 14.32 2.40 21.41
C GLY A 193 13.58 1.27 20.66
N SER A 194 13.25 1.47 19.37
CA SER A 194 12.73 0.41 18.49
C SER A 194 13.76 0.05 17.41
N GLN A 195 13.82 0.79 16.30
CA GLN A 195 14.82 0.65 15.24
C GLN A 195 15.91 1.71 15.30
N GLY A 196 15.60 2.86 15.92
CA GLY A 196 16.48 4.00 16.08
C GLY A 196 17.13 4.07 17.45
N ASN A 197 18.15 4.94 17.52
CA ASN A 197 18.75 5.37 18.78
C ASN A 197 19.12 6.85 18.62
N ARG A 198 18.51 7.71 19.44
CA ARG A 198 18.69 9.17 19.37
C ARG A 198 20.14 9.63 19.60
N GLU A 199 20.92 8.87 20.36
CA GLU A 199 22.34 9.17 20.63
C GLU A 199 23.21 9.01 19.39
N LYS A 200 22.72 8.29 18.37
CA LYS A 200 23.40 8.11 17.09
C LYS A 200 22.98 9.13 16.03
N ALA A 201 22.08 10.06 16.37
CA ALA A 201 21.69 11.13 15.45
C ALA A 201 22.92 11.98 15.07
N GLN A 202 23.10 12.21 13.78
CA GLN A 202 24.28 12.86 13.23
C GLN A 202 23.99 13.45 11.84
N PRO A 203 24.82 14.39 11.35
CA PRO A 203 24.74 14.83 9.97
C PRO A 203 24.93 13.66 8.99
N LEU A 204 24.19 13.69 7.90
CA LEU A 204 24.34 12.77 6.77
C LEU A 204 25.01 13.46 5.60
N GLU A 205 25.73 12.68 4.81
CA GLU A 205 26.15 13.08 3.47
C GLU A 205 25.15 12.48 2.48
N MET A 206 24.55 13.32 1.64
CA MET A 206 23.44 12.96 0.76
C MET A 206 23.65 13.54 -0.63
N GLU A 207 23.30 12.78 -1.66
CA GLU A 207 23.50 13.18 -3.05
C GLU A 207 22.32 12.73 -3.93
N ILE A 208 21.85 13.62 -4.79
CA ILE A 208 20.99 13.28 -5.94
C ILE A 208 21.91 12.89 -7.09
N ILE A 209 21.73 11.68 -7.62
CA ILE A 209 22.51 11.13 -8.73
C ILE A 209 21.85 11.51 -10.06
N GLU A 210 20.54 11.31 -10.16
CA GLU A 210 19.74 11.58 -11.35
C GLU A 210 18.33 12.01 -10.92
N SER A 211 17.71 12.92 -11.68
CA SER A 211 16.33 13.38 -11.47
C SER A 211 15.64 13.58 -12.82
N SER A 212 14.41 13.10 -12.95
CA SER A 212 13.62 13.14 -14.18
C SER A 212 12.11 13.11 -13.88
N ILE A 213 11.28 13.14 -14.93
CA ILE A 213 9.83 12.92 -14.79
C ILE A 213 9.48 11.54 -14.17
N LYS A 214 10.38 10.55 -14.26
CA LYS A 214 10.18 9.22 -13.67
C LYS A 214 10.55 9.15 -12.18
N GLY A 215 11.00 10.26 -11.59
CA GLY A 215 11.45 10.35 -10.20
C GLY A 215 12.96 10.63 -10.12
N PHE A 216 13.62 10.24 -9.03
CA PHE A 216 15.04 10.49 -8.81
C PHE A 216 15.75 9.31 -8.14
N GLN A 217 17.06 9.22 -8.36
CA GLN A 217 17.96 8.30 -7.68
C GLN A 217 18.88 9.07 -6.74
N GLY A 218 19.06 8.56 -5.54
CA GLY A 218 19.85 9.20 -4.51
C GLY A 218 20.65 8.21 -3.68
N ARG A 219 21.64 8.74 -2.96
CA ARG A 219 22.42 7.95 -1.99
C ARG A 219 22.77 8.77 -0.77
N PHE A 220 22.87 8.11 0.38
CA PHE A 220 23.25 8.73 1.64
C PHE A 220 24.19 7.84 2.47
N ARG A 221 24.98 8.45 3.34
CA ARG A 221 25.82 7.75 4.33
C ARG A 221 25.96 8.55 5.62
N ASP A 222 26.34 7.84 6.68
CA ASP A 222 26.64 8.46 7.97
C ASP A 222 27.98 9.21 7.87
N THR A 223 28.09 10.38 8.51
CA THR A 223 29.36 11.13 8.57
C THR A 223 30.32 10.55 9.62
N LYS A 224 29.81 9.87 10.65
CA LYS A 224 30.61 9.24 11.72
C LYS A 224 30.14 7.80 11.99
N GLY A 225 30.99 7.01 12.65
CA GLY A 225 30.66 5.65 13.09
C GLY A 225 30.89 4.57 12.03
N SER A 226 30.28 3.40 12.23
CA SER A 226 30.55 2.18 11.45
C SER A 226 29.79 2.05 10.12
N HIS A 227 28.85 2.95 9.81
CA HIS A 227 28.02 2.89 8.60
C HIS A 227 28.34 4.02 7.61
N GLN A 228 29.63 4.24 7.33
CA GLN A 228 30.11 5.23 6.35
C GLN A 228 30.03 4.74 4.89
N PHE A 229 29.40 3.59 4.63
CA PHE A 229 29.13 3.12 3.28
C PHE A 229 27.86 3.76 2.71
N TRP A 230 27.86 3.97 1.39
CA TRP A 230 26.71 4.52 0.65
C TRP A 230 25.53 3.55 0.66
N ARG A 231 24.34 4.12 0.86
CA ARG A 231 23.06 3.42 0.83
C ARG A 231 22.17 4.14 -0.17
N ASN A 232 21.54 3.37 -1.05
CA ASN A 232 20.73 3.95 -2.13
C ASN A 232 19.30 4.18 -1.64
N MET A 233 18.74 5.31 -2.05
CA MET A 233 17.36 5.69 -1.82
C MET A 233 16.81 6.29 -3.11
N ASP A 234 15.88 5.58 -3.74
CA ASP A 234 15.33 5.96 -5.02
C ASP A 234 13.83 6.23 -4.88
N PHE A 235 13.35 7.27 -5.56
CA PHE A 235 11.94 7.54 -5.79
C PHE A 235 11.60 7.28 -7.25
N TRP A 236 10.67 6.36 -7.48
CA TRP A 236 10.11 6.02 -8.78
C TRP A 236 8.66 6.51 -8.83
N ALA A 237 8.43 7.53 -9.64
CA ALA A 237 7.16 8.23 -9.68
C ALA A 237 6.01 7.35 -10.20
N PRO A 238 4.79 7.52 -9.66
CA PRO A 238 4.47 8.32 -8.48
C PRO A 238 4.53 7.50 -7.17
N ASN A 239 4.89 6.21 -7.24
CA ASN A 239 4.39 5.24 -6.29
C ASN A 239 5.45 4.54 -5.44
N LEU A 240 6.73 4.49 -5.83
CA LEU A 240 7.70 3.64 -5.14
C LEU A 240 8.85 4.45 -4.54
N VAL A 241 9.08 4.30 -3.25
CA VAL A 241 10.36 4.62 -2.62
C VAL A 241 11.09 3.32 -2.27
N SER A 242 12.34 3.16 -2.71
CA SER A 242 13.12 1.96 -2.47
C SER A 242 14.44 2.25 -1.79
N PHE A 243 14.74 1.47 -0.75
CA PHE A 243 16.01 1.47 -0.03
C PHE A 243 16.74 0.18 -0.35
N ARG A 244 18.01 0.30 -0.75
CA ARG A 244 18.85 -0.85 -1.03
C ARG A 244 20.16 -0.75 -0.26
N PHE A 245 20.48 -1.84 0.42
CA PHE A 245 21.66 -1.97 1.25
C PHE A 245 22.41 -3.24 0.83
N SER A 246 23.72 -3.10 0.66
CA SER A 246 24.61 -4.22 0.42
C SER A 246 25.76 -4.19 1.41
N LEU A 247 26.00 -5.31 2.10
CA LEU A 247 27.24 -5.54 2.85
C LEU A 247 28.10 -6.49 2.03
N GLU A 248 28.90 -5.92 1.14
CA GLU A 248 29.74 -6.64 0.18
C GLU A 248 30.61 -7.70 0.84
N GLN A 249 31.21 -7.39 2.00
CA GLN A 249 32.09 -8.31 2.75
C GLN A 249 31.41 -9.63 3.14
N LYS A 250 30.08 -9.63 3.28
CA LYS A 250 29.29 -10.82 3.63
C LYS A 250 28.45 -11.34 2.45
N GLY A 251 28.45 -10.64 1.32
CA GLY A 251 27.51 -10.88 0.22
C GLY A 251 26.04 -10.72 0.65
N TRP A 252 25.77 -9.89 1.67
CA TRP A 252 24.44 -9.71 2.22
C TRP A 252 23.75 -8.53 1.58
N ASP A 253 22.65 -8.81 0.88
CA ASP A 253 21.80 -7.80 0.28
C ASP A 253 20.46 -7.79 1.00
N PHE A 254 19.97 -6.60 1.31
CA PHE A 254 18.61 -6.38 1.78
C PHE A 254 18.06 -5.06 1.28
N GLY A 255 16.74 -4.97 1.25
CA GLY A 255 16.07 -3.76 0.86
C GLY A 255 14.66 -3.66 1.39
N LEU A 256 14.13 -2.45 1.25
CA LEU A 256 12.78 -2.08 1.62
C LEU A 256 12.18 -1.32 0.45
N ALA A 257 11.12 -1.86 -0.13
CA ALA A 257 10.33 -1.19 -1.14
C ALA A 257 8.99 -0.77 -0.53
N LEU A 258 8.69 0.51 -0.65
CA LEU A 258 7.49 1.15 -0.13
C LEU A 258 6.71 1.69 -1.30
N TYR A 259 5.78 0.86 -1.78
CA TYR A 259 4.82 1.25 -2.78
C TYR A 259 3.69 2.01 -2.11
N SER A 260 3.24 3.10 -2.70
CA SER A 260 2.15 3.92 -2.20
C SER A 260 1.18 4.25 -3.34
N MET A 261 -0.08 4.50 -2.99
CA MET A 261 -1.08 5.00 -3.92
C MET A 261 -2.07 5.91 -3.18
N PRO A 262 -2.58 6.97 -3.81
CA PRO A 262 -3.57 7.85 -3.21
C PRO A 262 -4.95 7.19 -3.33
N LEU A 263 -5.58 6.88 -2.19
CA LEU A 263 -6.98 6.43 -2.18
C LEU A 263 -7.92 7.62 -2.39
N GLY A 264 -7.54 8.78 -1.87
CA GLY A 264 -8.29 10.02 -1.93
C GLY A 264 -7.58 11.11 -1.13
N LYS A 265 -8.16 12.30 -1.07
CA LYS A 265 -7.63 13.36 -0.20
C LYS A 265 -7.67 12.90 1.26
N GLY A 266 -6.57 13.10 1.99
CA GLY A 266 -6.44 12.62 3.37
C GLY A 266 -6.29 11.13 3.54
N LYS A 267 -6.07 10.36 2.46
CA LYS A 267 -5.97 8.90 2.57
C LYS A 267 -5.08 8.28 1.50
N CYS A 268 -4.09 7.49 1.92
CA CYS A 268 -3.29 6.69 1.01
C CYS A 268 -3.20 5.23 1.46
N ARG A 269 -2.80 4.37 0.53
CA ARG A 269 -2.46 2.96 0.79
C ARG A 269 -0.99 2.76 0.54
N VAL A 270 -0.38 1.91 1.35
CA VAL A 270 1.03 1.54 1.28
C VAL A 270 1.15 0.02 1.23
N LEU A 271 1.92 -0.48 0.26
CA LEU A 271 2.40 -1.85 0.20
C LEU A 271 3.90 -1.85 0.52
N THR A 272 4.26 -2.40 1.67
CA THR A 272 5.64 -2.55 2.12
C THR A 272 6.14 -3.94 1.78
N ARG A 273 7.29 -4.01 1.10
CA ARG A 273 8.03 -5.25 0.84
C ARG A 273 9.44 -5.12 1.37
N SER A 274 9.73 -5.88 2.43
CA SER A 274 11.10 -6.08 2.92
C SER A 274 11.67 -7.33 2.28
N TYR A 275 12.91 -7.29 1.80
CA TYR A 275 13.56 -8.44 1.15
C TYR A 275 15.02 -8.56 1.53
N ARG A 276 15.54 -9.80 1.53
CA ARG A 276 16.93 -10.10 1.90
C ARG A 276 17.39 -11.45 1.33
N ASN A 277 18.69 -11.62 1.13
CA ASN A 277 19.28 -12.91 0.73
C ASN A 277 19.89 -13.72 1.89
N PHE A 278 19.87 -13.19 3.12
CA PHE A 278 20.42 -13.82 4.32
C PHE A 278 19.34 -14.12 5.35
N PHE A 279 19.54 -15.14 6.18
CA PHE A 279 18.53 -15.66 7.13
C PHE A 279 17.15 -15.90 6.51
N THR A 280 17.09 -16.28 5.22
CA THR A 280 15.85 -16.42 4.46
C THR A 280 14.94 -17.52 5.00
N TRP A 281 15.50 -18.55 5.61
CA TRP A 281 14.75 -19.58 6.32
C TRP A 281 13.89 -19.00 7.46
N LYS A 282 14.37 -17.97 8.17
CA LYS A 282 13.57 -17.30 9.21
C LYS A 282 12.36 -16.61 8.61
N VAL A 283 12.55 -15.91 7.48
CA VAL A 283 11.45 -15.24 6.76
C VAL A 283 10.40 -16.25 6.29
N LYS A 284 10.85 -17.40 5.75
CA LYS A 284 9.96 -18.45 5.23
C LYS A 284 9.18 -19.20 6.32
N LEU A 285 9.77 -19.42 7.49
CA LEU A 285 9.13 -20.15 8.60
C LEU A 285 8.28 -19.25 9.50
N THR A 286 8.56 -17.95 9.55
CA THR A 286 7.83 -17.03 10.43
C THR A 286 6.47 -16.67 9.79
N PRO A 287 5.34 -16.89 10.48
CA PRO A 287 4.05 -16.44 9.99
C PRO A 287 4.05 -14.93 9.70
N ARG A 288 3.54 -14.51 8.52
CA ARG A 288 3.50 -13.08 8.11
C ARG A 288 2.93 -12.18 9.20
N TRP A 289 1.83 -12.60 9.84
CA TRP A 289 1.18 -11.81 10.89
C TRP A 289 2.09 -11.53 12.09
N LEU A 290 3.02 -12.43 12.41
CA LEU A 290 3.95 -12.26 13.52
C LEU A 290 5.02 -11.21 13.17
N ILE A 291 5.51 -11.22 11.93
CA ILE A 291 6.41 -10.17 11.41
C ILE A 291 5.70 -8.81 11.45
N HIS A 292 4.42 -8.78 11.08
CA HIS A 292 3.62 -7.55 11.03
C HIS A 292 3.42 -6.89 12.39
N LEU A 293 3.45 -7.63 13.52
CA LEU A 293 3.35 -7.02 14.84
C LEU A 293 4.45 -5.99 15.10
N GLY A 294 5.70 -6.30 14.73
CA GLY A 294 6.82 -5.36 14.82
C GLY A 294 6.72 -4.24 13.79
N GLN A 295 6.39 -4.57 12.53
CA GLN A 295 6.28 -3.58 11.45
C GLN A 295 5.11 -2.61 11.61
N ASN A 296 4.05 -2.99 12.34
CA ASN A 296 2.95 -2.07 12.69
C ASN A 296 3.44 -1.02 13.68
N LYS A 297 4.18 -1.43 14.71
CA LYS A 297 4.71 -0.52 15.72
C LYS A 297 5.52 0.62 15.09
N ILE A 298 6.44 0.31 14.18
CA ILE A 298 7.31 1.29 13.51
C ILE A 298 6.47 2.34 12.78
N LEU A 299 5.56 1.91 11.90
CA LEU A 299 4.71 2.82 11.13
C LEU A 299 3.79 3.67 12.02
N GLU A 300 3.36 3.13 13.15
CA GLU A 300 2.50 3.82 14.12
C GLU A 300 3.27 4.80 15.02
N GLU A 301 4.60 4.65 15.16
CA GLU A 301 5.46 5.62 15.85
C GLU A 301 5.56 6.95 15.06
N ASP A 302 5.47 6.90 13.72
CA ASP A 302 5.49 8.10 12.85
C ASP A 302 4.12 8.77 12.71
N MET A 303 3.04 7.99 12.76
CA MET A 303 1.71 8.41 12.34
C MET A 303 1.20 9.68 13.05
N PRO A 304 1.30 9.83 14.39
CA PRO A 304 0.91 11.07 15.06
C PRO A 304 1.75 12.29 14.63
N LEU A 305 3.03 12.09 14.32
CA LEU A 305 3.92 13.18 13.89
C LEU A 305 3.53 13.67 12.49
N VAL A 306 3.29 12.74 11.56
CA VAL A 306 2.91 13.08 10.18
C VAL A 306 1.52 13.71 10.12
N ILE A 307 0.55 13.20 10.91
CA ILE A 307 -0.78 13.81 11.02
C ILE A 307 -0.67 15.23 11.57
N GLY A 308 0.03 15.42 12.69
CA GLY A 308 0.21 16.75 13.27
C GLY A 308 0.95 17.72 12.35
N GLN A 309 1.96 17.25 11.62
CA GLN A 309 2.67 18.03 10.60
C GLN A 309 1.73 18.48 9.49
N LYS A 310 0.95 17.55 8.92
CA LYS A 310 -0.05 17.83 7.89
C LYS A 310 -1.05 18.89 8.36
N GLU A 311 -1.67 18.68 9.52
CA GLU A 311 -2.65 19.61 10.09
C GLU A 311 -2.07 21.01 10.26
N GLN A 312 -0.80 21.10 10.70
CA GLN A 312 -0.14 22.38 10.93
C GLN A 312 0.15 23.11 9.61
N ILE A 313 0.60 22.39 8.58
CA ILE A 313 0.84 22.94 7.23
C ILE A 313 -0.47 23.43 6.61
N GLU A 314 -1.52 22.60 6.62
CA GLU A 314 -2.82 22.95 6.05
C GLU A 314 -3.46 24.14 6.78
N ARG A 315 -3.35 24.18 8.12
CA ARG A 315 -3.84 25.31 8.92
C ARG A 315 -3.12 26.61 8.61
N LEU A 316 -1.81 26.56 8.37
CA LEU A 316 -1.03 27.77 8.06
C LEU A 316 -1.29 28.26 6.63
N GLY A 317 -1.60 27.37 5.69
CA GLY A 317 -1.94 27.73 4.31
C GLY A 317 -0.79 28.42 3.54
N GLN A 318 0.44 28.31 4.06
CA GLN A 318 1.65 28.87 3.46
C GLN A 318 2.34 27.84 2.55
N SER A 319 3.20 28.30 1.65
CA SER A 319 4.03 27.39 0.86
C SER A 319 5.04 26.65 1.75
N LEU A 320 5.43 25.42 1.39
CA LEU A 320 6.45 24.70 2.17
C LEU A 320 7.79 25.43 2.16
N LYS A 321 8.09 26.20 1.10
CA LYS A 321 9.26 27.06 1.01
C LYS A 321 9.32 28.12 2.12
N ASP A 322 8.17 28.62 2.56
CA ASP A 322 8.10 29.61 3.65
C ASP A 322 8.07 28.95 5.04
N LEU A 323 7.57 27.71 5.13
CA LEU A 323 7.43 26.96 6.37
C LEU A 323 8.69 26.17 6.78
N TYR A 324 9.40 25.60 5.80
CA TYR A 324 10.50 24.67 6.06
C TYR A 324 11.85 25.40 6.09
N LEU A 325 12.73 24.92 6.97
CA LEU A 325 14.14 25.30 7.01
C LEU A 325 15.00 24.05 6.75
N PRO A 326 15.14 23.61 5.48
CA PRO A 326 15.83 22.37 5.17
C PRO A 326 17.33 22.48 5.39
N LEU A 327 17.94 21.38 5.83
CA LEU A 327 19.39 21.22 5.95
C LEU A 327 19.90 20.29 4.85
N ASN A 328 21.02 20.68 4.23
CA ASN A 328 21.71 19.83 3.24
C ASN A 328 22.27 18.52 3.84
N THR A 329 22.22 18.36 5.17
CA THR A 329 22.71 17.19 5.89
C THR A 329 21.60 16.24 6.33
N SER A 330 20.34 16.49 5.95
CA SER A 330 19.18 15.63 6.28
C SER A 330 18.05 15.66 5.25
N ASP A 331 17.83 16.80 4.58
CA ASP A 331 16.57 17.07 3.89
C ASP A 331 16.66 17.04 2.36
N ILE A 332 17.81 16.65 1.78
CA ILE A 332 18.04 16.74 0.33
C ILE A 332 16.97 15.98 -0.47
N PHE A 333 16.63 14.75 -0.07
CA PHE A 333 15.63 13.94 -0.79
C PHE A 333 14.21 14.47 -0.63
N VAL A 334 13.86 14.99 0.55
CA VAL A 334 12.56 15.62 0.81
C VAL A 334 12.38 16.83 -0.11
N ILE A 335 13.38 17.70 -0.17
CA ILE A 335 13.34 18.90 -1.01
C ILE A 335 13.31 18.53 -2.49
N GLU A 336 14.08 17.54 -2.92
CA GLU A 336 14.04 17.07 -4.31
C GLU A 336 12.65 16.53 -4.68
N TYR A 337 12.01 15.74 -3.81
CA TYR A 337 10.65 15.26 -4.04
C TYR A 337 9.62 16.39 -4.13
N ARG A 338 9.67 17.37 -3.22
CA ARG A 338 8.74 18.51 -3.24
C ARG A 338 8.94 19.39 -4.47
N LYS A 339 10.19 19.55 -4.95
CA LYS A 339 10.49 20.22 -6.22
C LYS A 339 10.08 19.40 -7.44
N TRP A 340 10.17 18.07 -7.36
CA TRP A 340 9.66 17.17 -8.40
C TRP A 340 8.14 17.37 -8.58
N LEU A 341 7.40 17.50 -7.48
CA LEU A 341 5.96 17.84 -7.53
C LEU A 341 5.71 19.22 -8.16
N ASP A 342 6.50 20.24 -7.81
CA ASP A 342 6.39 21.56 -8.46
C ASP A 342 6.64 21.50 -9.97
N LYS A 343 7.62 20.69 -10.40
CA LYS A 343 8.05 20.61 -11.80
C LYS A 343 7.10 19.77 -12.67
N PHE A 344 6.66 18.62 -12.17
CA PHE A 344 5.96 17.60 -12.96
C PHE A 344 4.52 17.35 -12.51
N GLY A 345 4.14 17.79 -11.31
CA GLY A 345 2.91 17.39 -10.63
C GLY A 345 1.63 18.10 -11.09
N TYR A 346 1.70 18.99 -12.09
CA TYR A 346 0.59 19.87 -12.48
C TYR A 346 -0.74 19.13 -12.70
N PHE A 347 -0.72 17.95 -13.32
CA PHE A 347 -1.94 17.18 -13.61
C PHE A 347 -2.43 16.32 -12.44
N LEU A 348 -1.68 16.21 -11.34
CA LEU A 348 -2.12 15.46 -10.16
C LEU A 348 -3.42 16.07 -9.61
N PRO A 349 -4.45 15.27 -9.25
CA PRO A 349 -5.73 15.79 -8.75
C PRO A 349 -5.58 16.72 -7.54
N PHE A 350 -4.63 16.41 -6.67
CA PHE A 350 -4.16 17.27 -5.59
C PHE A 350 -2.67 17.03 -5.35
N TYR A 351 -1.93 18.06 -4.97
CA TYR A 351 -0.56 17.93 -4.49
C TYR A 351 -0.11 19.16 -3.69
N GLN A 352 0.89 18.95 -2.82
CA GLN A 352 1.62 20.01 -2.13
C GLN A 352 3.10 19.90 -2.54
N GLY A 353 3.54 20.79 -3.42
CA GLY A 353 4.94 20.92 -3.80
C GLY A 353 5.71 21.82 -2.84
N TYR A 354 6.95 22.17 -3.19
CA TYR A 354 7.78 23.02 -2.34
C TYR A 354 7.29 24.47 -2.38
N SER A 355 7.00 24.98 -3.58
CA SER A 355 6.54 26.35 -3.79
C SER A 355 5.09 26.42 -4.31
N THR A 356 4.59 25.35 -4.92
CA THR A 356 3.25 25.31 -5.53
C THR A 356 2.36 24.29 -4.84
N SER A 357 1.05 24.41 -5.03
CA SER A 357 0.06 23.45 -4.58
C SER A 357 -1.15 23.45 -5.52
N HIS A 358 -1.90 22.36 -5.52
CA HIS A 358 -3.10 22.21 -6.35
C HIS A 358 -4.21 21.52 -5.56
N ASN A 359 -5.41 22.11 -5.57
CA ASN A 359 -6.64 21.61 -4.90
C ASN A 359 -6.45 21.18 -3.43
N VAL A 360 -5.54 21.83 -2.71
CA VAL A 360 -5.36 21.67 -1.25
C VAL A 360 -6.44 22.41 -0.47
N GLU A 361 -7.62 22.71 -1.08
CA GLU A 361 -8.69 23.49 -0.45
C GLU A 361 -8.96 23.00 0.98
N THR A 362 -9.10 23.95 1.89
CA THR A 362 -9.46 23.71 3.29
C THR A 362 -10.91 23.25 3.33
N ASP A 363 -11.18 22.00 3.00
CA ASP A 363 -12.45 21.37 3.36
C ASP A 363 -12.65 21.62 4.86
N ASN A 364 -13.81 22.17 5.23
CA ASN A 364 -14.17 22.55 6.60
C ASN A 364 -13.52 21.59 7.59
N PHE A 365 -12.55 22.09 8.36
CA PHE A 365 -11.75 21.35 9.34
C PHE A 365 -12.68 20.64 10.32
N SER A 366 -13.13 19.45 9.93
CA SER A 366 -13.60 18.48 10.87
C SER A 366 -12.32 17.94 11.50
N HIS A 367 -11.99 18.49 12.67
CA HIS A 367 -11.13 17.84 13.65
C HIS A 367 -11.78 16.51 14.03
N HIS A 368 -11.79 15.57 13.09
CA HIS A 368 -12.04 14.20 13.42
C HIS A 368 -10.71 13.73 13.99
N ASP A 369 -10.65 13.57 15.30
CA ASP A 369 -9.74 12.62 15.93
C ASP A 369 -9.88 11.32 15.13
N VAL A 370 -9.06 11.12 14.10
CA VAL A 370 -9.12 9.90 13.29
C VAL A 370 -8.60 8.83 14.24
N PRO A 371 -9.46 7.97 14.79
CA PRO A 371 -8.99 7.01 15.78
C PRO A 371 -8.02 6.12 15.05
N LEU A 372 -6.76 6.09 15.51
CA LEU A 372 -5.76 5.20 14.95
C LEU A 372 -6.21 3.77 15.26
N ASP A 373 -6.82 3.15 14.25
CA ASP A 373 -7.43 1.84 14.32
C ASP A 373 -6.66 0.88 13.42
N ARG A 374 -5.69 0.16 14.02
CA ARG A 374 -4.91 -0.88 13.34
C ARG A 374 -5.80 -1.92 12.66
N TYR A 375 -6.99 -2.20 13.20
CA TYR A 375 -7.89 -3.16 12.57
C TYR A 375 -8.27 -2.71 11.16
N LYS A 376 -8.71 -1.46 11.04
CA LYS A 376 -9.11 -0.87 9.75
C LYS A 376 -7.92 -0.58 8.85
N GLN A 377 -6.83 -0.06 9.41
CA GLN A 377 -5.66 0.34 8.66
C GLN A 377 -4.85 -0.84 8.12
N HIS A 378 -4.91 -2.01 8.75
CA HIS A 378 -4.06 -3.14 8.35
C HIS A 378 -4.74 -4.51 8.49
N THR A 379 -5.24 -4.87 9.68
CA THR A 379 -5.66 -6.26 9.96
C THR A 379 -6.75 -6.75 9.01
N GLN A 380 -7.73 -5.90 8.68
CA GLN A 380 -8.80 -6.29 7.76
C GLN A 380 -8.32 -6.50 6.32
N LEU A 381 -7.26 -5.79 5.91
CA LEU A 381 -6.69 -5.78 4.56
C LEU A 381 -5.70 -6.94 4.34
N CYS A 382 -4.92 -7.27 5.36
CA CYS A 382 -3.94 -8.36 5.31
C CYS A 382 -4.59 -9.72 5.59
N SER A 383 -4.55 -10.63 4.61
CA SER A 383 -5.19 -11.96 4.72
C SER A 383 -4.63 -12.77 5.90
N SER A 384 -3.32 -12.67 6.16
CA SER A 384 -2.64 -13.36 7.26
C SER A 384 -3.09 -12.82 8.63
N CYS A 385 -3.11 -11.50 8.81
CA CYS A 385 -3.53 -10.87 10.06
C CYS A 385 -5.02 -11.04 10.33
N ASN A 386 -5.86 -10.88 9.29
CA ASN A 386 -7.30 -11.13 9.38
C ASN A 386 -7.59 -12.57 9.84
N ARG A 387 -6.90 -13.55 9.25
CA ARG A 387 -7.04 -14.96 9.62
C ARG A 387 -6.59 -15.22 11.06
N ALA A 388 -5.42 -14.72 11.44
CA ALA A 388 -4.90 -14.86 12.80
C ALA A 388 -5.88 -14.25 13.82
N HIS A 389 -6.35 -13.02 13.60
CA HIS A 389 -7.35 -12.35 14.43
C HIS A 389 -8.63 -13.18 14.58
N LYS A 390 -9.20 -13.69 13.48
CA LYS A 390 -10.40 -14.54 13.51
C LYS A 390 -10.19 -15.86 14.25
N VAL A 391 -9.04 -16.49 14.12
CA VAL A 391 -8.71 -17.74 14.82
C VAL A 391 -8.55 -17.45 16.32
N ILE A 392 -7.77 -16.45 16.69
CA ILE A 392 -7.55 -16.05 18.09
C ILE A 392 -8.88 -15.69 18.75
N ASN A 393 -9.74 -14.94 18.05
CA ASN A 393 -11.06 -14.57 18.58
C ASN A 393 -11.95 -15.81 18.76
N ARG A 394 -11.93 -16.78 17.84
CA ARG A 394 -12.65 -18.06 18.00
C ARG A 394 -12.13 -18.87 19.18
N VAL A 395 -10.81 -19.03 19.29
CA VAL A 395 -10.15 -19.72 20.42
C VAL A 395 -10.54 -19.09 21.74
N LYS A 396 -10.52 -17.76 21.84
CA LYS A 396 -10.97 -17.03 23.04
C LYS A 396 -12.41 -17.40 23.45
N HIS A 397 -13.36 -17.38 22.51
CA HIS A 397 -14.75 -17.74 22.83
C HIS A 397 -14.92 -19.22 23.21
N ILE A 398 -14.20 -20.12 22.55
CA ILE A 398 -14.19 -21.55 22.90
C ILE A 398 -13.66 -21.74 24.33
N LEU A 399 -12.55 -21.09 24.68
CA LEU A 399 -11.96 -21.18 26.02
C LEU A 399 -12.90 -20.62 27.11
N VAL A 400 -13.61 -19.53 26.83
CA VAL A 400 -14.66 -19.02 27.74
C VAL A 400 -15.79 -20.04 27.90
N GLY A 401 -16.24 -20.65 26.82
CA GLY A 401 -17.26 -21.72 26.86
C GLY A 401 -16.79 -22.94 27.67
N VAL A 402 -15.55 -23.40 27.46
CA VAL A 402 -14.94 -24.48 28.23
C VAL A 402 -14.87 -24.12 29.71
N ALA A 403 -14.47 -22.90 30.07
CA ALA A 403 -14.44 -22.45 31.45
C ALA A 403 -15.82 -22.53 32.11
N ILE A 404 -16.88 -22.07 31.43
CA ILE A 404 -18.27 -22.12 31.93
C ILE A 404 -18.73 -23.57 32.10
N ILE A 405 -18.48 -24.44 31.12
CA ILE A 405 -18.88 -25.85 31.16
C ILE A 405 -18.16 -26.57 32.30
N MET A 406 -16.85 -26.37 32.45
CA MET A 406 -16.06 -27.02 33.50
C MET A 406 -16.45 -26.50 34.90
N ALA A 407 -16.77 -25.22 35.04
CA ALA A 407 -17.28 -24.67 36.29
C ALA A 407 -18.67 -25.25 36.64
N ALA A 408 -19.58 -25.36 35.65
CA ALA A 408 -20.88 -25.99 35.85
C ALA A 408 -20.75 -27.48 36.21
N PHE A 409 -19.85 -28.20 35.53
CA PHE A 409 -19.56 -29.60 35.83
C PHE A 409 -19.01 -29.79 37.24
N ALA A 410 -18.13 -28.88 37.70
CA ALA A 410 -17.62 -28.88 39.07
C ALA A 410 -18.74 -28.72 40.12
N ILE A 411 -19.81 -27.97 39.82
CA ILE A 411 -20.95 -27.79 40.74
C ILE A 411 -21.76 -29.08 40.89
N VAL A 412 -21.94 -29.82 39.79
CA VAL A 412 -22.84 -30.99 39.72
C VAL A 412 -22.14 -32.28 40.18
N ILE A 413 -20.81 -32.36 40.12
CA ILE A 413 -20.09 -33.59 40.48
C ILE A 413 -19.87 -33.73 41.99
N ASP A 414 -20.18 -34.91 42.51
CA ASP A 414 -20.02 -35.25 43.93
C ASP A 414 -18.61 -35.71 44.28
N ASN A 415 -17.86 -36.24 43.31
CA ASN A 415 -16.49 -36.69 43.52
C ASN A 415 -15.54 -35.49 43.71
N TYR A 416 -14.90 -35.41 44.88
CA TYR A 416 -14.03 -34.30 45.27
C TYR A 416 -12.80 -34.12 44.37
N GLU A 417 -12.13 -35.21 44.00
CA GLU A 417 -10.96 -35.17 43.11
C GLU A 417 -11.35 -34.63 41.72
N MET A 418 -12.46 -35.12 41.18
CA MET A 418 -12.99 -34.64 39.89
C MET A 418 -13.43 -33.18 39.94
N LYS A 419 -13.94 -32.72 41.10
CA LYS A 419 -14.29 -31.31 41.34
C LYS A 419 -13.04 -30.43 41.30
N ILE A 420 -11.93 -30.84 41.93
CA ILE A 420 -10.65 -30.12 41.84
C ILE A 420 -10.18 -30.02 40.39
N VAL A 421 -10.14 -31.15 39.66
CA VAL A 421 -9.72 -31.19 38.25
C VAL A 421 -10.57 -30.24 37.40
N ALA A 422 -11.89 -30.26 37.58
CA ALA A 422 -12.81 -29.41 36.83
C ALA A 422 -12.62 -27.92 37.12
N VAL A 423 -12.43 -27.54 38.39
CA VAL A 423 -12.12 -26.16 38.78
C VAL A 423 -10.76 -25.71 38.22
N SER A 424 -9.72 -26.54 38.32
CA SER A 424 -8.40 -26.24 37.76
C SER A 424 -8.45 -26.06 36.24
N ALA A 425 -9.18 -26.93 35.53
CA ALA A 425 -9.38 -26.81 34.09
C ALA A 425 -10.14 -25.52 33.73
N ALA A 426 -11.18 -25.15 34.49
CA ALA A 426 -11.92 -23.91 34.30
C ALA A 426 -11.01 -22.68 34.46
N ILE A 427 -10.20 -22.62 35.53
CA ILE A 427 -9.25 -21.54 35.79
C ILE A 427 -8.22 -21.44 34.65
N MET A 428 -7.65 -22.58 34.24
CA MET A 428 -6.69 -22.61 33.13
C MET A 428 -7.29 -22.10 31.83
N ALA A 429 -8.54 -22.48 31.52
CA ALA A 429 -9.25 -21.99 30.35
C ALA A 429 -9.48 -20.47 30.41
N VAL A 430 -9.80 -19.91 31.59
CA VAL A 430 -9.90 -18.44 31.79
C VAL A 430 -8.56 -17.75 31.54
N VAL A 431 -7.46 -18.28 32.09
CA VAL A 431 -6.11 -17.71 31.88
C VAL A 431 -5.73 -17.72 30.40
N LEU A 432 -5.96 -18.83 29.70
CA LEU A 432 -5.71 -18.94 28.26
C LEU A 432 -6.61 -17.98 27.45
N ALA A 433 -7.87 -17.79 27.86
CA ALA A 433 -8.77 -16.83 27.22
C ALA A 433 -8.27 -15.39 27.41
N ALA A 434 -7.72 -15.05 28.57
CA ALA A 434 -7.12 -13.74 28.84
C ALA A 434 -5.85 -13.52 27.99
N ILE A 435 -5.00 -14.54 27.84
CA ILE A 435 -3.83 -14.49 26.94
C ILE A 435 -4.29 -14.29 25.49
N ALA A 436 -5.28 -15.05 25.03
CA ALA A 436 -5.85 -14.90 23.68
C ALA A 436 -6.46 -13.51 23.47
N HIS A 437 -7.12 -12.95 24.50
CA HIS A 437 -7.62 -11.57 24.46
C HIS A 437 -6.48 -10.55 24.34
N LYS A 438 -5.42 -10.69 25.12
CA LYS A 438 -4.23 -9.82 25.02
C LYS A 438 -3.57 -9.93 23.64
N LEU A 439 -3.48 -11.13 23.08
CA LEU A 439 -2.95 -11.30 21.72
C LEU A 439 -3.87 -10.67 20.67
N LYS A 440 -5.20 -10.77 20.83
CA LYS A 440 -6.19 -10.14 19.94
C LYS A 440 -6.04 -8.62 19.89
N THR A 441 -5.75 -7.94 21.00
CA THR A 441 -5.62 -6.47 21.00
C THR A 441 -4.47 -5.97 20.13
N HIS A 442 -3.42 -6.77 19.91
CA HIS A 442 -2.35 -6.46 18.95
C HIS A 442 -2.82 -6.39 17.49
N PHE A 443 -4.03 -6.84 17.16
CA PHE A 443 -4.62 -6.70 15.83
C PHE A 443 -5.61 -5.54 15.73
N GLU A 444 -5.94 -4.90 16.86
CA GLU A 444 -7.05 -3.94 16.94
C GLU A 444 -6.59 -2.55 17.34
N ARG A 445 -5.74 -2.45 18.37
CA ARG A 445 -5.35 -1.16 18.95
C ARG A 445 -4.04 -0.70 18.35
N SER A 446 -3.95 0.55 17.90
CA SER A 446 -2.67 1.15 17.53
C SER A 446 -1.72 1.28 18.73
N TYR A 447 -0.44 1.41 18.42
CA TYR A 447 0.59 1.72 19.40
C TYR A 447 0.32 3.09 20.01
N ASN A 448 0.26 3.13 21.34
CA ASN A 448 0.25 4.38 22.09
C ASN A 448 1.65 4.57 22.66
N ARG A 449 2.27 5.72 22.35
CA ARG A 449 3.50 6.15 22.99
C ARG A 449 3.16 6.48 24.44
N SER A 450 3.54 5.59 25.36
CA SER A 450 3.34 5.72 26.81
C SER A 450 4.30 6.73 27.41
#